data_AF-A0A421CSS3-F1
#
_entry.id   AF-A0A421CSS3-F1
#
_cell.length_a   1.000
_cell.length_b   1.000
_cell.length_c   1.000
_cell.angle_alpha   90.00
_cell.angle_beta   90.00
_cell.angle_gamma   90.00
#
_symmetry.space_group_name_H-M   'P 1'
#
loop_
_entity.id
_entity.type
_entity.pdbx_description
1 polymer ?
#
loop_
_entity_poly.entity_id
_entity_poly.type
_entity_poly.pdbx_seq_one_letter_code
_entity_poly.pdbx_strand_id
1 'polypeptide(L)'
;MAGSSSTNKSTTSQASFDTTDASSESFLPLQEHEAQIIEELGKKPFTTIPALKKAVESLFQALQGKTTNNQYLVFTDVPKHIHAQLTEKTSRLTKTSRFSSYHNGTLIIKVMPNPEHEVAAGNFDRYINAALDAMGVGQELDALRSTTVEIGDFTKEADASWGPRGRDTVINFVLEIGLSESRRHLSMGIRGWLETPMSTVQVAVLVNINRTQPEIEFRRFELAPRTYHVVIRASPPSAICTQAIRVHRVNGATVVNGGALVLPFQKVVGRAQTTPAEGNVTISVAELQFYAEGTIFDFCKKHLREVSQGLGEVVADWNGNVHWSTYRAICRRSGVWKDYNWNRDVAHPMLEYIRSYWIRAFNKETPLHFQIFSLNAKTCLDIFHKNAVSTADESIAQQNNAKLRRTLGTAANSLKHQVDGTELSLRTRQKTANRLFVGVIAAELEGTFWRCANEAGTGMLKRMQALMERDVELNGAEIRRKSAQRVSEELSDILKQTEDKIACMVRATVIGLARDYHTAIITPQIIKLSEQEMQLKLEVAEALRKAGQHLVLDQLDLNVEDGLAATSNDTQAAVETGPQA
;
A
#
# COMPACT_ATOMS: atom_id res chain seq x y z
N MET A 1 6.39 40.27 -73.23
CA MET A 1 5.16 39.44 -73.24
C MET A 1 5.49 38.19 -72.43
N ALA A 2 5.17 38.16 -71.13
CA ALA A 2 3.94 37.62 -70.55
C ALA A 2 3.78 36.10 -70.83
N GLY A 3 3.62 35.19 -69.87
CA GLY A 3 3.44 35.28 -68.42
C GLY A 3 3.10 33.89 -67.84
N SER A 4 2.84 33.87 -66.52
CA SER A 4 2.30 32.79 -65.66
C SER A 4 3.30 31.84 -64.96
N SER A 5 3.58 32.17 -63.69
CA SER A 5 3.77 31.21 -62.61
C SER A 5 3.22 31.83 -61.34
N SER A 6 2.09 31.30 -60.87
CA SER A 6 1.42 31.71 -59.63
C SER A 6 2.01 30.93 -58.46
N THR A 7 2.84 31.59 -57.65
CA THR A 7 3.25 31.09 -56.34
C THR A 7 2.26 31.57 -55.28
N ASN A 8 1.45 30.64 -54.77
CA ASN A 8 0.62 30.88 -53.60
C ASN A 8 1.50 30.90 -52.33
N LYS A 9 1.42 32.01 -51.60
CA LYS A 9 1.98 32.20 -50.26
C LYS A 9 1.23 31.31 -49.27
N SER A 10 1.94 30.40 -48.60
CA SER A 10 1.48 29.78 -47.35
C SER A 10 2.11 30.51 -46.17
N THR A 11 1.26 31.18 -45.41
CA THR A 11 1.60 31.94 -44.21
C THR A 11 1.85 30.98 -43.06
N THR A 12 3.13 30.70 -42.76
CA THR A 12 3.53 29.98 -41.55
C THR A 12 3.50 30.94 -40.37
N SER A 13 2.42 30.94 -39.59
CA SER A 13 2.41 31.58 -38.27
C SER A 13 3.16 30.67 -37.28
N GLN A 14 4.46 30.93 -37.11
CA GLN A 14 5.19 30.49 -35.93
C GLN A 14 4.60 31.21 -34.71
N ALA A 15 3.78 30.51 -33.92
CA ALA A 15 3.48 30.94 -32.57
C ALA A 15 4.71 30.60 -31.71
N SER A 16 5.52 31.60 -31.39
CA SER A 16 6.53 31.52 -30.35
C SER A 16 5.81 31.22 -29.03
N PHE A 17 6.12 30.07 -28.42
CA PHE A 17 5.58 29.75 -27.12
C PHE A 17 6.40 30.50 -26.07
N ASP A 18 5.77 31.51 -25.48
CA ASP A 18 6.33 32.29 -24.38
C ASP A 18 6.69 31.38 -23.21
N THR A 19 7.91 31.56 -22.71
CA THR A 19 8.50 30.89 -21.53
C THR A 19 7.95 31.47 -20.21
N THR A 20 6.84 32.21 -20.26
CA THR A 20 6.33 33.03 -19.15
C THR A 20 5.46 32.27 -18.15
N ASP A 21 5.06 31.03 -18.45
CA ASP A 21 4.14 30.27 -17.57
C ASP A 21 4.82 29.63 -16.33
N ALA A 22 6.14 29.82 -16.18
CA ALA A 22 6.89 29.49 -14.96
C ALA A 22 6.70 30.51 -13.81
N SER A 23 6.01 31.63 -14.06
CA SER A 23 5.94 32.78 -13.15
C SER A 23 4.69 32.87 -12.26
N SER A 24 3.77 31.89 -12.31
CA SER A 24 2.54 31.90 -11.52
C SER A 24 2.61 31.10 -10.19
N GLU A 25 3.80 30.67 -9.77
CA GLU A 25 3.98 30.02 -8.47
C GLU A 25 4.07 31.06 -7.35
N SER A 26 3.29 30.86 -6.29
CA SER A 26 3.08 31.86 -5.24
C SER A 26 4.41 32.34 -4.63
N PHE A 27 4.67 33.64 -4.69
CA PHE A 27 5.84 34.28 -4.06
C PHE A 27 5.75 34.35 -2.51
N LEU A 28 4.67 33.84 -1.92
CA LEU A 28 4.41 33.89 -0.49
C LEU A 28 5.31 32.91 0.29
N PRO A 29 5.78 33.26 1.49
CA PRO A 29 6.37 32.32 2.45
C PRO A 29 5.51 31.06 2.64
N LEU A 30 6.15 29.92 2.95
CA LEU A 30 5.47 28.63 3.11
C LEU A 30 4.29 28.71 4.09
N GLN A 31 4.51 29.31 5.27
CA GLN A 31 3.51 29.46 6.32
C GLN A 31 2.28 30.27 5.88
N GLU A 32 2.46 31.34 5.10
CA GLU A 32 1.33 32.14 4.59
C GLU A 32 0.55 31.40 3.51
N HIS A 33 1.26 30.67 2.65
CA HIS A 33 0.63 29.83 1.62
C HIS A 33 -0.15 28.66 2.21
N GLU A 34 0.40 28.01 3.25
CA GLU A 34 -0.28 26.97 4.02
C GLU A 34 -1.54 27.50 4.72
N ALA A 35 -1.45 28.66 5.38
CA ALA A 35 -2.58 29.26 6.07
C ALA A 35 -3.78 29.53 5.14
N GLN A 36 -3.52 30.02 3.93
CA GLN A 36 -4.56 30.26 2.90
C GLN A 36 -5.22 28.96 2.45
N ILE A 37 -4.44 27.91 2.17
CA ILE A 37 -4.99 26.63 1.71
C ILE A 37 -5.80 25.96 2.82
N ILE A 38 -5.31 25.99 4.06
CA ILE A 38 -6.02 25.44 5.22
C ILE A 38 -7.36 26.16 5.44
N GLU A 39 -7.44 27.46 5.16
CA GLU A 39 -8.69 28.22 5.20
C GLU A 39 -9.66 27.82 4.08
N GLU A 40 -9.19 27.71 2.84
CA GLU A 40 -9.98 27.27 1.69
C GLU A 40 -10.58 25.86 1.86
N LEU A 41 -9.83 24.95 2.48
CA LEU A 41 -10.26 23.56 2.70
C LEU A 41 -11.32 23.39 3.79
N GLY A 42 -11.56 24.42 4.61
CA GLY A 42 -12.54 24.40 5.69
C GLY A 42 -12.04 23.65 6.94
N LYS A 43 -11.78 24.40 8.02
CA LYS A 43 -11.25 23.89 9.28
C LYS A 43 -12.35 23.32 10.18
N LYS A 44 -12.07 22.22 10.88
CA LYS A 44 -12.96 21.65 11.90
C LYS A 44 -12.18 21.36 13.17
N PRO A 45 -12.67 21.71 14.37
CA PRO A 45 -11.97 21.36 15.59
C PRO A 45 -11.97 19.84 15.79
N PHE A 46 -10.84 19.29 16.21
CA PHE A 46 -10.78 17.90 16.66
C PHE A 46 -11.59 17.72 17.93
N THR A 47 -12.34 16.61 17.99
CA THR A 47 -13.15 16.26 19.18
C THR A 47 -12.74 14.89 19.69
N THR A 48 -12.94 13.86 18.88
CA THR A 48 -12.62 12.46 19.23
C THR A 48 -12.15 11.69 18.00
N ILE A 49 -11.36 10.63 18.22
CA ILE A 49 -10.94 9.71 17.15
C ILE A 49 -12.15 9.12 16.40
N PRO A 50 -13.22 8.61 17.04
CA PRO A 50 -14.40 8.09 16.33
C PRO A 50 -15.08 9.12 15.41
N ALA A 51 -15.17 10.39 15.83
CA ALA A 51 -15.71 11.45 14.99
C ALA A 51 -14.84 11.70 13.75
N LEU A 52 -13.51 11.70 13.92
CA LEU A 52 -12.55 11.78 12.82
C LEU A 52 -12.72 10.58 11.88
N LYS A 53 -12.83 9.34 12.39
CA LYS A 53 -13.04 8.14 11.55
C LYS A 53 -14.32 8.26 10.72
N LYS A 54 -15.41 8.71 11.34
CA LYS A 54 -16.69 8.92 10.66
C LYS A 54 -16.60 9.97 9.56
N ALA A 55 -15.83 11.05 9.78
CA ALA A 55 -15.62 12.07 8.75
C ALA A 55 -14.83 11.54 7.55
N VAL A 56 -13.78 10.75 7.81
CA VAL A 56 -13.00 10.08 6.75
C VAL A 56 -13.88 9.13 5.93
N GLU A 57 -14.66 8.28 6.59
CA GLU A 57 -15.58 7.36 5.91
C GLU A 57 -16.65 8.11 5.09
N SER A 58 -17.22 9.17 5.66
CA SER A 58 -18.22 9.98 4.95
C SER A 58 -17.63 10.63 3.69
N LEU A 59 -16.40 11.14 3.77
CA LEU A 59 -15.72 11.72 2.62
C LEU A 59 -15.35 10.65 1.58
N PHE A 60 -14.91 9.48 2.04
CA PHE A 60 -14.63 8.33 1.19
C PHE A 60 -15.86 7.94 0.35
N GLN A 61 -17.02 7.79 1.00
CA GLN A 61 -18.29 7.49 0.32
C GLN A 61 -18.71 8.61 -0.64
N ALA A 62 -18.54 9.88 -0.24
CA ALA A 62 -18.87 11.02 -1.09
C ALA A 62 -18.03 11.08 -2.37
N LEU A 63 -16.73 10.80 -2.27
CA LEU A 63 -15.79 10.71 -3.39
C LEU A 63 -16.07 9.51 -4.30
N GLN A 64 -16.41 8.34 -3.73
CA GLN A 64 -16.84 7.17 -4.52
C GLN A 64 -18.15 7.45 -5.27
N GLY A 65 -19.10 8.12 -4.60
CA GLY A 65 -20.37 8.55 -5.18
C GLY A 65 -20.26 9.74 -6.15
N LYS A 66 -19.04 10.27 -6.38
CA LYS A 66 -18.78 11.44 -7.24
C LYS A 66 -19.60 12.69 -6.87
N THR A 67 -19.98 12.81 -5.59
CA THR A 67 -20.74 13.95 -5.05
C THR A 67 -19.84 15.12 -4.67
N THR A 68 -18.53 14.88 -4.55
CA THR A 68 -17.49 15.88 -4.30
C THR A 68 -16.21 15.50 -5.03
N ASN A 69 -15.39 16.51 -5.35
CA ASN A 69 -14.02 16.33 -5.82
C ASN A 69 -12.98 16.76 -4.75
N ASN A 70 -13.42 17.32 -3.62
CA ASN A 70 -12.53 17.68 -2.53
C ASN A 70 -12.10 16.40 -1.79
N GLN A 71 -10.80 16.14 -1.75
CA GLN A 71 -10.23 14.95 -1.11
C GLN A 71 -9.74 15.19 0.31
N TYR A 72 -9.82 16.42 0.81
CA TYR A 72 -9.15 16.79 2.04
C TYR A 72 -10.11 17.01 3.21
N LEU A 73 -9.65 16.63 4.39
CA LEU A 73 -10.20 17.04 5.68
C LEU A 73 -9.12 17.76 6.45
N VAL A 74 -9.48 18.88 7.09
CA VAL A 74 -8.57 19.65 7.93
C VAL A 74 -9.13 19.70 9.35
N PHE A 75 -8.38 19.15 10.29
CA PHE A 75 -8.67 19.21 11.72
C PHE A 75 -7.70 20.16 12.42
N THR A 76 -8.21 21.00 13.32
CA THR A 76 -7.38 21.84 14.21
C THR A 76 -7.40 21.31 15.63
N ASP A 77 -6.49 21.80 16.47
CA ASP A 77 -6.43 21.48 17.90
C ASP A 77 -6.23 19.98 18.18
N VAL A 78 -5.56 19.27 17.25
CA VAL A 78 -5.27 17.83 17.36
C VAL A 78 -4.06 17.63 18.30
N PRO A 79 -4.22 16.91 19.43
CA PRO A 79 -3.13 16.68 20.37
C PRO A 79 -1.98 15.84 19.77
N LYS A 80 -0.72 16.15 20.11
CA LYS A 80 0.50 15.44 19.63
C LYS A 80 0.42 13.90 19.76
N HIS A 81 -0.08 13.39 20.88
CA HIS A 81 -0.20 11.93 21.08
C HIS A 81 -1.22 11.25 20.16
N ILE A 82 -2.25 11.99 19.71
CA ILE A 82 -3.24 11.47 18.75
C ILE A 82 -2.61 11.33 17.37
N HIS A 83 -1.71 12.24 16.98
CA HIS A 83 -0.99 12.14 15.71
C HIS A 83 -0.19 10.84 15.62
N ALA A 84 0.63 10.55 16.64
CA ALA A 84 1.40 9.31 16.72
C ALA A 84 0.49 8.05 16.65
N GLN A 85 -0.68 8.11 17.30
CA GLN A 85 -1.65 7.03 17.27
C GLN A 85 -2.31 6.84 15.90
N LEU A 86 -2.40 7.89 15.06
CA LEU A 86 -3.02 7.83 13.72
C LEU A 86 -2.03 7.43 12.63
N THR A 87 -0.74 7.71 12.79
CA THR A 87 0.34 7.37 11.86
C THR A 87 0.98 6.00 12.12
N GLU A 88 0.74 5.37 13.28
CA GLU A 88 1.24 4.03 13.58
C GLU A 88 0.71 2.99 12.56
N LYS A 89 1.62 2.26 11.90
CA LYS A 89 1.28 1.33 10.79
C LYS A 89 0.24 0.26 11.18
N THR A 90 0.12 -0.06 12.47
CA THR A 90 -0.79 -1.03 13.08
C THR A 90 -2.20 -0.49 13.35
N SER A 91 -2.40 0.84 13.36
CA SER A 91 -3.67 1.50 13.71
C SER A 91 -4.38 2.18 12.52
N ARG A 92 -3.80 2.07 11.31
CA ARG A 92 -4.25 2.75 10.07
C ARG A 92 -5.77 2.75 9.93
N LEU A 93 -6.36 3.95 9.87
CA LEU A 93 -7.79 4.12 9.61
C LEU A 93 -8.22 3.44 8.30
N THR A 94 -7.44 3.60 7.21
CA THR A 94 -7.60 2.91 5.92
C THR A 94 -6.30 3.00 5.10
N LYS A 95 -6.03 2.08 4.15
CA LYS A 95 -4.96 2.24 3.15
C LYS A 95 -5.20 3.40 2.17
N THR A 96 -6.41 3.95 2.19
CA THR A 96 -6.95 4.96 1.28
C THR A 96 -6.89 6.38 1.87
N SER A 97 -6.06 6.61 2.87
CA SER A 97 -5.82 7.94 3.45
C SER A 97 -4.33 8.22 3.63
N ARG A 98 -3.95 9.49 3.52
CA ARG A 98 -2.61 10.00 3.86
C ARG A 98 -2.72 11.13 4.86
N PHE A 99 -1.79 11.16 5.80
CA PHE A 99 -1.79 12.13 6.90
C PHE A 99 -0.66 13.15 6.73
N SER A 100 -0.95 14.40 7.06
CA SER A 100 0.02 15.48 7.19
C SER A 100 -0.27 16.27 8.46
N SER A 101 0.67 16.29 9.39
CA SER A 101 0.55 16.92 10.71
C SER A 101 1.54 18.07 10.85
N TYR A 102 1.09 19.12 11.52
CA TYR A 102 1.83 20.35 11.75
C TYR A 102 1.88 20.68 13.25
N HIS A 103 2.97 21.34 13.67
CA HIS A 103 3.21 21.70 15.08
C HIS A 103 2.11 22.55 15.73
N ASN A 104 1.32 23.29 14.94
CA ASN A 104 0.21 24.11 15.42
C ASN A 104 -1.05 23.31 15.75
N GLY A 105 -0.98 21.97 15.74
CA GLY A 105 -2.12 21.09 15.98
C GLY A 105 -3.02 20.88 14.78
N THR A 106 -2.60 21.30 13.58
CA THR A 106 -3.34 21.04 12.33
C THR A 106 -3.03 19.64 11.81
N LEU A 107 -4.07 18.87 11.51
CA LEU A 107 -4.01 17.59 10.80
C LEU A 107 -4.76 17.72 9.47
N ILE A 108 -4.06 17.47 8.38
CA ILE A 108 -4.64 17.33 7.06
C ILE A 108 -4.71 15.84 6.72
N ILE A 109 -5.89 15.37 6.33
CA ILE A 109 -6.12 14.01 5.87
C ILE A 109 -6.54 14.07 4.41
N LYS A 110 -5.75 13.48 3.53
CA LYS A 110 -6.11 13.26 2.12
C LYS A 110 -6.76 11.90 1.98
N VAL A 111 -7.99 11.84 1.47
CA VAL A 111 -8.76 10.61 1.25
C VAL A 111 -8.73 10.26 -0.24
N MET A 112 -8.26 9.06 -0.53
CA MET A 112 -7.94 8.56 -1.88
C MET A 112 -8.66 7.22 -2.07
N PRO A 113 -9.96 7.23 -2.39
CA PRO A 113 -10.77 6.02 -2.42
C PRO A 113 -10.52 5.13 -3.63
N ASN A 114 -9.81 5.65 -4.63
CA ASN A 114 -9.69 5.02 -5.92
C ASN A 114 -8.24 4.50 -6.14
N PRO A 115 -8.07 3.36 -6.82
CA PRO A 115 -6.77 2.69 -6.94
C PRO A 115 -5.80 3.37 -7.91
N GLU A 116 -6.22 4.37 -8.69
CA GLU A 116 -5.38 4.99 -9.71
C GLU A 116 -4.18 5.70 -9.09
N HIS A 117 -4.33 6.23 -7.88
CA HIS A 117 -3.23 6.84 -7.12
C HIS A 117 -2.14 5.81 -6.80
N GLU A 118 -2.51 4.65 -6.26
CA GLU A 118 -1.58 3.55 -5.95
C GLU A 118 -0.97 2.92 -7.22
N VAL A 119 -1.76 2.78 -8.29
CA VAL A 119 -1.28 2.27 -9.58
C VAL A 119 -0.28 3.24 -10.21
N ALA A 120 -0.55 4.55 -10.15
CA ALA A 120 0.34 5.60 -10.63
C ALA A 120 1.66 5.60 -9.85
N ALA A 121 1.59 5.51 -8.52
CA ALA A 121 2.77 5.42 -7.66
C ALA A 121 3.57 4.15 -7.96
N GLY A 122 2.92 2.98 -8.01
CA GLY A 122 3.59 1.70 -8.25
C GLY A 122 4.21 1.58 -9.64
N ASN A 123 3.58 2.14 -10.67
CA ASN A 123 4.16 2.19 -12.01
C ASN A 123 5.38 3.14 -12.06
N PHE A 124 5.30 4.28 -11.37
CA PHE A 124 6.41 5.23 -11.31
C PHE A 124 7.61 4.60 -10.58
N ASP A 125 7.35 3.97 -9.43
CA ASP A 125 8.33 3.23 -8.65
C ASP A 125 9.07 2.17 -9.47
N ARG A 126 8.34 1.41 -10.29
CA ARG A 126 8.94 0.43 -11.20
C ARG A 126 9.94 1.05 -12.18
N TYR A 127 9.62 2.20 -12.78
CA TYR A 127 10.51 2.85 -13.75
C TYR A 127 11.78 3.38 -13.08
N ILE A 128 11.64 3.99 -11.91
CA ILE A 128 12.78 4.50 -11.14
C ILE A 128 13.69 3.34 -10.74
N ASN A 129 13.14 2.28 -10.15
CA ASN A 129 13.94 1.14 -9.69
C ASN A 129 14.62 0.41 -10.85
N ALA A 130 13.94 0.25 -11.99
CA ALA A 130 14.56 -0.35 -13.18
C ALA A 130 15.76 0.46 -13.69
N ALA A 131 15.68 1.79 -13.68
CA ALA A 131 16.79 2.66 -14.06
C ALA A 131 17.95 2.57 -13.04
N LEU A 132 17.65 2.55 -11.74
CA LEU A 132 18.67 2.40 -10.69
C LEU A 132 19.37 1.03 -10.75
N ASP A 133 18.63 -0.04 -11.00
CA ASP A 133 19.16 -1.39 -11.17
C ASP A 133 20.06 -1.50 -12.40
N ALA A 134 19.67 -0.88 -13.52
CA ALA A 134 20.48 -0.85 -14.74
C ALA A 134 21.83 -0.14 -14.54
N MET A 135 21.91 0.80 -13.60
CA MET A 135 23.15 1.49 -13.20
C MET A 135 23.93 0.77 -12.10
N GLY A 136 23.40 -0.35 -11.56
CA GLY A 136 24.03 -1.10 -10.48
C GLY A 136 23.89 -0.47 -9.08
N VAL A 137 23.09 0.59 -8.93
CA VAL A 137 22.94 1.34 -7.67
C VAL A 137 21.64 1.05 -6.93
N GLY A 138 20.78 0.16 -7.46
CA GLY A 138 19.50 -0.17 -6.84
C GLY A 138 19.59 -0.74 -5.43
N GLN A 139 20.75 -1.27 -5.03
CA GLN A 139 21.01 -1.76 -3.67
C GLN A 139 21.53 -0.68 -2.71
N GLU A 140 21.79 0.55 -3.18
CA GLU A 140 22.26 1.68 -2.38
C GLU A 140 21.12 2.56 -1.86
N LEU A 141 19.93 2.42 -2.42
CA LEU A 141 18.74 3.16 -2.02
C LEU A 141 17.66 2.23 -1.49
N ASP A 142 16.91 2.72 -0.50
CA ASP A 142 15.65 2.12 -0.11
C ASP A 142 14.49 2.89 -0.76
N ALA A 143 13.61 2.16 -1.45
CA ALA A 143 12.30 2.66 -1.82
C ALA A 143 11.41 2.65 -0.55
N LEU A 144 11.44 3.77 0.17
CA LEU A 144 10.70 3.96 1.42
C LEU A 144 9.18 4.06 1.18
N ARG A 145 8.72 4.19 -0.08
CA ARG A 145 7.31 4.19 -0.49
C ARG A 145 6.50 5.19 0.37
N SER A 146 5.28 4.84 0.80
CA SER A 146 4.43 5.69 1.64
C SER A 146 4.83 5.67 3.12
N THR A 147 6.11 5.92 3.39
CA THR A 147 6.63 6.07 4.75
C THR A 147 6.26 7.44 5.30
N THR A 148 5.82 7.48 6.55
CA THR A 148 5.63 8.70 7.33
C THR A 148 6.99 9.23 7.73
N VAL A 149 7.24 10.50 7.44
CA VAL A 149 8.53 11.15 7.68
C VAL A 149 8.29 12.32 8.59
N GLU A 150 9.13 12.43 9.63
CA GLU A 150 9.17 13.57 10.52
C GLU A 150 10.35 14.46 10.10
N ILE A 151 10.02 15.66 9.63
CA ILE A 151 10.98 16.71 9.25
C ILE A 151 10.77 17.88 10.21
N GLY A 152 11.54 17.89 11.30
CA GLY A 152 11.37 18.88 12.36
C GLY A 152 9.97 18.84 12.97
N ASP A 153 9.20 19.90 12.71
CA ASP A 153 7.85 20.14 13.22
C ASP A 153 6.72 19.72 12.27
N PHE A 154 7.09 19.05 11.18
CA PHE A 154 6.20 18.60 10.11
C PHE A 154 6.29 17.08 9.98
N THR A 155 5.14 16.41 10.02
CA THR A 155 5.05 14.96 9.80
C THR A 155 4.18 14.70 8.59
N LYS A 156 4.71 14.03 7.57
CA LYS A 156 3.94 13.75 6.34
C LYS A 156 4.25 12.37 5.77
N GLU A 157 3.22 11.75 5.20
CA GLU A 157 3.34 10.56 4.37
C GLU A 157 3.50 10.95 2.90
N ALA A 158 4.59 10.46 2.28
CA ALA A 158 4.78 10.59 0.83
C ALA A 158 3.89 9.60 0.07
N ASP A 159 3.68 9.84 -1.22
CA ASP A 159 3.07 8.83 -2.09
C ASP A 159 4.10 7.76 -2.46
N ALA A 160 5.30 8.19 -2.84
CA ALA A 160 6.50 7.36 -2.83
C ALA A 160 7.74 8.19 -2.49
N SER A 161 8.77 7.56 -1.90
CA SER A 161 10.00 8.23 -1.51
C SER A 161 11.21 7.30 -1.62
N TRP A 162 12.38 7.89 -1.85
CA TRP A 162 13.67 7.21 -1.97
C TRP A 162 14.71 7.90 -1.10
N GLY A 163 15.48 7.08 -0.40
CA GLY A 163 16.54 7.52 0.50
C GLY A 163 17.75 6.57 0.44
N PRO A 164 18.89 6.97 1.01
CA PRO A 164 20.04 6.09 1.17
C PRO A 164 19.68 4.86 2.01
N ARG A 165 20.19 3.69 1.62
CA ARG A 165 19.88 2.44 2.29
C ARG A 165 20.23 2.47 3.78
N GLY A 166 19.30 1.98 4.61
CA GLY A 166 19.46 1.88 6.06
C GLY A 166 19.43 3.23 6.79
N ARG A 167 18.93 4.29 6.14
CA ARG A 167 18.74 5.62 6.74
C ARG A 167 17.28 6.06 6.61
N ASP A 168 16.41 5.43 7.39
CA ASP A 168 14.95 5.56 7.31
C ASP A 168 14.41 7.00 7.48
N THR A 169 15.22 7.93 7.99
CA THR A 169 14.87 9.35 8.18
C THR A 169 15.41 10.28 7.09
N VAL A 170 16.20 9.78 6.14
CA VAL A 170 16.82 10.58 5.08
C VAL A 170 16.14 10.28 3.75
N ILE A 171 15.44 11.27 3.21
CA ILE A 171 14.84 11.21 1.87
C ILE A 171 15.58 12.16 0.94
N ASN A 172 16.00 11.64 -0.20
CA ASN A 172 16.63 12.43 -1.25
C ASN A 172 15.63 12.85 -2.32
N PHE A 173 14.69 11.96 -2.65
CA PHE A 173 13.73 12.10 -3.73
C PHE A 173 12.33 11.70 -3.28
N VAL A 174 11.32 12.52 -3.60
CA VAL A 174 9.92 12.27 -3.26
C VAL A 174 9.00 12.40 -4.48
N LEU A 175 7.96 11.58 -4.50
CA LEU A 175 6.87 11.60 -5.46
C LEU A 175 5.57 11.99 -4.75
N GLU A 176 4.84 12.93 -5.34
CA GLU A 176 3.49 13.32 -4.98
C GLU A 176 2.58 13.15 -6.20
N ILE A 177 1.39 12.60 -5.99
CA ILE A 177 0.42 12.30 -7.04
C ILE A 177 -0.90 12.99 -6.74
N GLY A 178 -1.35 13.79 -7.70
CA GLY A 178 -2.62 14.49 -7.67
C GLY A 178 -3.65 13.83 -8.58
N LEU A 179 -4.87 13.59 -8.10
CA LEU A 179 -5.99 13.12 -8.91
C LEU A 179 -7.05 14.22 -9.05
N SER A 180 -6.97 15.01 -10.13
CA SER A 180 -7.84 16.18 -10.39
C SER A 180 -7.85 17.21 -9.26
N GLU A 181 -6.78 17.20 -8.45
CA GLU A 181 -6.52 18.20 -7.42
C GLU A 181 -6.07 19.51 -8.06
N SER A 182 -6.38 20.62 -7.41
CA SER A 182 -5.90 21.93 -7.87
C SER A 182 -4.38 21.99 -7.74
N ARG A 183 -3.72 22.65 -8.70
CA ARG A 183 -2.26 22.88 -8.67
C ARG A 183 -1.83 23.54 -7.36
N ARG A 184 -2.67 24.40 -6.78
CA ARG A 184 -2.44 25.11 -5.51
C ARG A 184 -2.34 24.14 -4.33
N HIS A 185 -3.24 23.16 -4.23
CA HIS A 185 -3.20 22.15 -3.16
C HIS A 185 -1.97 21.23 -3.27
N LEU A 186 -1.62 20.82 -4.49
CA LEU A 186 -0.46 19.96 -4.73
C LEU A 186 0.87 20.68 -4.46
N SER A 187 0.93 22.00 -4.74
CA SER A 187 2.10 22.83 -4.45
C SER A 187 2.44 22.87 -2.96
N MET A 188 1.43 22.86 -2.08
CA MET A 188 1.66 22.80 -0.62
C MET A 188 2.46 21.55 -0.21
N GLY A 189 2.13 20.39 -0.77
CA GLY A 189 2.85 19.14 -0.49
C GLY A 189 4.32 19.22 -0.94
N ILE A 190 4.55 19.67 -2.17
CA ILE A 190 5.89 19.82 -2.74
C ILE A 190 6.74 20.81 -1.95
N ARG A 191 6.18 21.96 -1.58
CA ARG A 191 6.88 22.97 -0.79
C ARG A 191 7.15 22.49 0.63
N GLY A 192 6.22 21.76 1.26
CA GLY A 192 6.46 21.12 2.55
C GLY A 192 7.63 20.13 2.52
N TRP A 193 7.81 19.39 1.43
CA TRP A 193 8.98 18.51 1.28
C TRP A 193 10.28 19.26 1.07
N LEU A 194 10.30 20.33 0.28
CA LEU A 194 11.55 21.01 -0.10
C LEU A 194 11.93 22.16 0.85
N GLU A 195 10.98 22.97 1.29
CA GLU A 195 11.24 24.24 2.01
C GLU A 195 11.25 24.08 3.53
N THR A 196 10.78 22.95 4.08
CA THR A 196 10.77 22.73 5.53
C THR A 196 12.20 22.68 6.09
N PRO A 197 12.51 23.44 7.16
CA PRO A 197 13.81 23.37 7.82
C PRO A 197 14.15 21.93 8.20
N MET A 198 15.41 21.53 8.00
CA MET A 198 15.91 20.16 8.22
C MET A 198 15.49 19.13 7.16
N SER A 199 14.74 19.50 6.13
CA SER A 199 14.48 18.58 5.02
C SER A 199 15.77 18.19 4.30
N THR A 200 15.91 16.91 4.01
CA THR A 200 16.99 16.36 3.18
C THR A 200 16.59 16.22 1.71
N VAL A 201 15.32 16.47 1.37
CA VAL A 201 14.78 16.26 0.02
C VAL A 201 15.46 17.22 -0.95
N GLN A 202 16.05 16.67 -2.02
CA GLN A 202 16.75 17.45 -3.03
C GLN A 202 15.96 17.61 -4.33
N VAL A 203 15.07 16.65 -4.61
CA VAL A 203 14.18 16.65 -5.79
C VAL A 203 12.80 16.18 -5.35
N ALA A 204 11.77 16.87 -5.82
CA ALA A 204 10.38 16.42 -5.70
C ALA A 204 9.75 16.32 -7.09
N VAL A 205 8.98 15.26 -7.33
CA VAL A 205 8.20 15.10 -8.57
C VAL A 205 6.72 15.11 -8.24
N LEU A 206 5.98 15.95 -8.94
CA LEU A 206 4.53 15.99 -8.94
C LEU A 206 4.01 15.29 -10.20
N VAL A 207 3.08 14.36 -10.04
CA VAL A 207 2.29 13.78 -11.14
C VAL A 207 0.84 14.19 -10.95
N ASN A 208 0.37 15.16 -11.72
CA ASN A 208 -1.01 15.60 -11.69
C ASN A 208 -1.80 14.93 -12.82
N ILE A 209 -2.86 14.24 -12.44
CA ILE A 209 -3.68 13.41 -13.31
C ILE A 209 -5.03 14.07 -13.48
N ASN A 210 -5.37 14.45 -14.71
CA ASN A 210 -6.69 14.94 -15.01
C ASN A 210 -7.64 13.75 -15.27
N ARG A 211 -8.76 13.69 -14.53
CA ARG A 211 -9.76 12.61 -14.68
C ARG A 211 -10.88 12.97 -15.65
N THR A 212 -11.03 14.25 -16.01
CA THR A 212 -12.06 14.71 -16.96
C THR A 212 -11.53 14.80 -18.38
N GLN A 213 -10.23 15.04 -18.54
CA GLN A 213 -9.54 15.05 -19.83
C GLN A 213 -8.37 14.05 -19.79
N PRO A 214 -8.08 13.34 -20.90
CA PRO A 214 -6.96 12.41 -20.96
C PRO A 214 -5.64 13.20 -21.00
N GLU A 215 -5.22 13.65 -19.84
CA GLU A 215 -4.01 14.45 -19.62
C GLU A 215 -3.35 14.12 -18.29
N ILE A 216 -2.02 14.11 -18.31
CA ILE A 216 -1.13 13.97 -17.15
C ILE A 216 -0.05 15.03 -17.26
N GLU A 217 0.20 15.72 -16.17
CA GLU A 217 1.29 16.68 -16.03
C GLU A 217 2.32 16.13 -15.04
N PHE A 218 3.57 15.96 -15.48
CA PHE A 218 4.70 15.69 -14.61
C PHE A 218 5.46 16.99 -14.39
N ARG A 219 5.78 17.30 -13.15
CA ARG A 219 6.61 18.47 -12.81
C ARG A 219 7.71 18.05 -11.84
N ARG A 220 8.93 18.48 -12.12
CA ARG A 220 10.09 18.26 -11.25
C ARG A 220 10.42 19.57 -10.55
N PHE A 221 10.61 19.51 -9.24
CA PHE A 221 10.89 20.65 -8.39
C PHE A 221 12.21 20.47 -7.65
N GLU A 222 12.92 21.58 -7.47
CA GLU A 222 14.17 21.66 -6.73
C GLU A 222 14.20 22.99 -5.96
N LEU A 223 14.98 23.07 -4.89
CA LEU A 223 15.24 24.35 -4.23
C LEU A 223 16.15 25.22 -5.09
N ALA A 224 15.77 26.49 -5.27
CA ALA A 224 16.63 27.52 -5.83
C ALA A 224 16.52 28.83 -5.05
N PRO A 225 17.53 29.71 -5.11
CA PRO A 225 17.45 31.05 -4.54
C PRO A 225 16.26 31.83 -5.12
N ARG A 226 15.54 32.57 -4.28
CA ARG A 226 14.45 33.44 -4.73
C ARG A 226 15.00 34.61 -5.54
N THR A 227 14.50 34.78 -6.76
CA THR A 227 14.77 35.96 -7.59
C THR A 227 13.82 37.10 -7.18
N TYR A 228 14.25 37.95 -6.27
CA TYR A 228 13.56 39.22 -5.99
C TYR A 228 14.16 40.36 -6.84
N HIS A 229 13.31 41.28 -7.31
CA HIS A 229 13.79 42.55 -7.89
C HIS A 229 14.47 43.47 -6.87
N VAL A 230 14.37 43.16 -5.57
CA VAL A 230 15.04 43.86 -4.47
C VAL A 230 15.73 42.82 -3.57
N VAL A 231 17.06 42.84 -3.52
CA VAL A 231 17.86 41.92 -2.71
C VAL A 231 17.84 42.37 -1.25
N ILE A 232 17.05 41.70 -0.41
CA ILE A 232 17.22 41.76 1.04
C ILE A 232 18.08 40.54 1.44
N ARG A 233 19.16 40.79 2.18
CA ARG A 233 20.11 39.75 2.63
C ARG A 233 19.34 38.71 3.47
N ALA A 234 19.32 37.45 3.01
CA ALA A 234 18.72 36.26 3.63
C ALA A 234 17.23 35.95 3.32
N SER A 235 16.86 35.87 2.04
CA SER A 235 15.65 35.14 1.66
C SER A 235 15.92 33.64 1.55
N PRO A 236 15.17 32.76 2.23
CA PRO A 236 15.34 31.31 2.12
C PRO A 236 15.04 30.83 0.68
N PRO A 237 15.72 29.76 0.20
CA PRO A 237 15.41 29.14 -1.08
C PRO A 237 13.93 28.74 -1.18
N SER A 238 13.39 28.74 -2.39
CA SER A 238 12.02 28.29 -2.67
C SER A 238 12.04 27.10 -3.60
N ALA A 239 11.02 26.24 -3.48
CA ALA A 239 10.79 25.21 -4.48
C ALA A 239 10.45 25.88 -5.82
N ILE A 240 11.19 25.53 -6.86
CA ILE A 240 10.94 25.98 -8.23
C ILE A 240 10.69 24.79 -9.14
N CYS A 241 9.73 24.92 -10.05
CA CYS A 241 9.54 23.93 -11.11
C CYS A 241 10.69 24.00 -12.12
N THR A 242 11.58 23.01 -12.13
CA THR A 242 12.74 22.95 -13.04
C THR A 242 12.47 22.16 -14.32
N GLN A 243 11.41 21.34 -14.35
CA GLN A 243 10.96 20.65 -15.56
C GLN A 243 9.45 20.46 -15.51
N ALA A 244 8.76 20.65 -16.63
CA ALA A 244 7.34 20.33 -16.80
C ALA A 244 7.15 19.52 -18.08
N ILE A 245 6.39 18.43 -17.98
CA ILE A 245 6.10 17.52 -19.07
C ILE A 245 4.59 17.29 -19.09
N ARG A 246 3.99 17.42 -20.27
CA ARG A 246 2.56 17.23 -20.47
C ARG A 246 2.32 16.05 -21.39
N VAL A 247 1.68 15.01 -20.87
CA VAL A 247 1.26 13.84 -21.64
C VAL A 247 -0.23 13.91 -21.85
N HIS A 248 -0.69 13.99 -23.09
CA HIS A 248 -2.10 14.17 -23.40
C HIS A 248 -2.49 13.44 -24.68
N ARG A 249 -3.80 13.24 -24.88
CA ARG A 249 -4.31 12.55 -26.07
C ARG A 249 -4.77 13.53 -27.13
N VAL A 250 -4.26 13.39 -28.36
CA VAL A 250 -4.67 14.16 -29.53
C VAL A 250 -5.02 13.19 -30.65
N ASN A 251 -6.24 13.30 -31.21
CA ASN A 251 -6.72 12.45 -32.33
C ASN A 251 -6.49 10.94 -32.14
N GLY A 252 -6.57 10.46 -30.90
CA GLY A 252 -6.37 9.04 -30.60
C GLY A 252 -4.92 8.61 -30.36
N ALA A 253 -3.93 9.48 -30.55
CA ALA A 253 -2.52 9.22 -30.22
C ALA A 253 -2.12 9.85 -28.89
N THR A 254 -1.18 9.22 -28.18
CA THR A 254 -0.60 9.73 -26.93
C THR A 254 0.61 10.60 -27.26
N VAL A 255 0.51 11.90 -26.95
CA VAL A 255 1.53 12.91 -27.25
C VAL A 255 2.21 13.34 -25.95
N VAL A 256 3.54 13.41 -25.96
CA VAL A 256 4.37 13.86 -24.84
C VAL A 256 5.06 15.17 -25.24
N ASN A 257 4.74 16.25 -24.52
CA ASN A 257 5.41 17.54 -24.64
C ASN A 257 6.37 17.72 -23.45
N GLY A 258 7.57 18.23 -23.68
CA GLY A 258 8.58 18.46 -22.63
C GLY A 258 9.67 17.38 -22.53
N GLY A 259 9.60 16.34 -23.37
CA GLY A 259 10.64 15.31 -23.49
C GLY A 259 10.57 14.22 -22.42
N ALA A 260 11.71 13.59 -22.15
CA ALA A 260 11.85 12.58 -21.10
C ALA A 260 11.89 13.23 -19.71
N LEU A 261 11.39 12.55 -18.68
CA LEU A 261 11.56 12.98 -17.29
C LEU A 261 12.98 12.63 -16.85
N VAL A 262 13.76 13.63 -16.45
CA VAL A 262 15.17 13.45 -16.08
C VAL A 262 15.35 13.83 -14.62
N LEU A 263 15.84 12.92 -13.79
CA LEU A 263 16.17 13.18 -12.39
C LEU A 263 17.70 13.18 -12.23
N PRO A 264 18.30 14.25 -11.68
CA PRO A 264 19.74 14.32 -11.51
C PRO A 264 20.27 13.20 -10.62
N PHE A 265 21.22 12.41 -11.11
CA PHE A 265 21.77 11.24 -10.38
C PHE A 265 22.20 11.60 -8.96
N GLN A 266 23.00 12.67 -8.85
CA GLN A 266 23.56 13.11 -7.56
C GLN A 266 22.48 13.46 -6.54
N LYS A 267 21.33 13.96 -7.00
CA LYS A 267 20.23 14.35 -6.11
C LYS A 267 19.34 13.18 -5.73
N VAL A 268 19.24 12.14 -6.57
CA VAL A 268 18.51 10.92 -6.25
C VAL A 268 19.34 10.04 -5.32
N VAL A 269 20.58 9.75 -5.72
CA VAL A 269 21.48 8.81 -5.00
C VAL A 269 22.18 9.48 -3.80
N GLY A 270 22.41 10.79 -3.85
CA GLY A 270 23.09 11.53 -2.79
C GLY A 270 24.62 11.52 -2.87
N ARG A 271 25.20 11.06 -3.99
CA ARG A 271 26.64 11.07 -4.27
C ARG A 271 26.94 11.35 -5.73
N ALA A 272 28.18 11.75 -6.03
CA ALA A 272 28.65 11.90 -7.40
C ALA A 272 28.70 10.54 -8.13
N GLN A 273 28.68 10.60 -9.46
CA GLN A 273 28.89 9.45 -10.32
C GLN A 273 30.31 8.91 -10.13
N THR A 274 30.45 7.59 -10.03
CA THR A 274 31.72 6.88 -9.84
C THR A 274 32.07 5.98 -11.01
N THR A 275 31.08 5.59 -11.81
CA THR A 275 31.28 4.73 -12.99
C THR A 275 30.64 5.36 -14.24
N PRO A 276 31.14 5.04 -15.45
CA PRO A 276 30.51 5.50 -16.70
C PRO A 276 29.08 4.98 -16.93
N ALA A 277 28.67 3.93 -16.21
CA ALA A 277 27.32 3.39 -16.28
C ALA A 277 26.31 4.22 -15.45
N GLU A 278 26.79 5.00 -14.48
CA GLU A 278 25.95 5.86 -13.65
C GLU A 278 25.61 7.15 -14.38
N GLY A 279 24.31 7.45 -14.50
CA GLY A 279 23.79 8.62 -15.20
C GLY A 279 22.50 9.11 -14.59
N ASN A 280 21.94 10.20 -15.13
CA ASN A 280 20.66 10.70 -14.65
C ASN A 280 19.56 9.63 -14.82
N VAL A 281 18.73 9.46 -13.80
CA VAL A 281 17.58 8.56 -13.87
C VAL A 281 16.59 9.17 -14.87
N THR A 282 16.30 8.44 -15.94
CA THR A 282 15.48 8.95 -17.05
C THR A 282 14.29 8.05 -17.28
N ILE A 283 13.09 8.63 -17.29
CA ILE A 283 11.89 7.99 -17.84
C ILE A 283 11.70 8.53 -19.25
N SER A 284 11.97 7.69 -20.24
CA SER A 284 11.96 8.06 -21.65
C SER A 284 10.57 8.49 -22.14
N VAL A 285 10.50 9.17 -23.29
CA VAL A 285 9.23 9.55 -23.92
C VAL A 285 8.34 8.32 -24.15
N ALA A 286 8.90 7.21 -24.62
CA ALA A 286 8.15 5.97 -24.84
C ALA A 286 7.61 5.38 -23.52
N GLU A 287 8.39 5.43 -22.45
CA GLU A 287 7.94 4.98 -21.13
C GLU A 287 6.90 5.90 -20.53
N LEU A 288 6.97 7.21 -20.76
CA LEU A 288 5.93 8.17 -20.37
C LEU A 288 4.63 7.95 -21.15
N GLN A 289 4.71 7.62 -22.44
CA GLN A 289 3.53 7.20 -23.22
C GLN A 289 2.91 5.93 -22.62
N PHE A 290 3.73 4.91 -22.35
CA PHE A 290 3.25 3.68 -21.74
C PHE A 290 2.70 3.91 -20.32
N TYR A 291 3.35 4.75 -19.53
CA TYR A 291 2.87 5.16 -18.22
C TYR A 291 1.49 5.82 -18.35
N ALA A 292 1.30 6.73 -19.30
CA ALA A 292 0.02 7.39 -19.50
C ALA A 292 -1.08 6.42 -19.95
N GLU A 293 -0.77 5.51 -20.85
CA GLU A 293 -1.70 4.48 -21.33
C GLU A 293 -2.07 3.49 -20.21
N GLY A 294 -1.08 2.93 -19.51
CA GLY A 294 -1.27 1.92 -18.47
C GLY A 294 -1.76 2.44 -17.11
N THR A 295 -1.65 3.74 -16.86
CA THR A 295 -2.07 4.36 -15.59
C THR A 295 -3.42 5.07 -15.73
N ILE A 296 -3.68 5.84 -16.80
CA ILE A 296 -4.78 6.83 -16.83
C ILE A 296 -5.61 6.80 -18.10
N PHE A 297 -5.05 6.59 -19.29
CA PHE A 297 -5.87 6.60 -20.52
C PHE A 297 -6.65 5.31 -20.70
N ASP A 298 -6.11 4.16 -20.33
CA ASP A 298 -6.88 2.91 -20.24
C ASP A 298 -7.83 2.88 -19.05
N PHE A 299 -7.72 3.84 -18.11
CA PHE A 299 -8.71 3.99 -17.05
C PHE A 299 -9.82 4.98 -17.49
N CYS A 300 -9.46 6.14 -18.06
CA CYS A 300 -10.39 7.18 -18.50
C CYS A 300 -11.13 6.84 -19.81
N LYS A 301 -10.51 6.19 -20.81
CA LYS A 301 -11.21 5.71 -22.02
C LYS A 301 -12.20 4.60 -21.71
N LYS A 302 -11.89 3.81 -20.69
CA LYS A 302 -12.63 2.63 -20.30
C LYS A 302 -13.80 2.96 -19.38
N HIS A 303 -13.66 3.99 -18.54
CA HIS A 303 -14.74 4.53 -17.72
C HIS A 303 -15.77 5.37 -18.49
N LEU A 304 -15.43 5.95 -19.66
CA LEU A 304 -16.32 6.83 -20.44
C LEU A 304 -16.90 6.22 -21.73
N ARG A 305 -16.29 5.19 -22.33
CA ARG A 305 -16.85 4.54 -23.53
C ARG A 305 -17.29 3.09 -23.31
N GLU A 306 -16.50 2.27 -22.64
CA GLU A 306 -16.80 0.82 -22.52
C GLU A 306 -17.84 0.47 -21.45
N VAL A 307 -17.94 1.26 -20.38
CA VAL A 307 -18.90 0.98 -19.31
C VAL A 307 -20.34 1.19 -19.77
N SER A 308 -20.63 2.12 -20.69
CA SER A 308 -22.00 2.36 -21.18
C SER A 308 -22.35 1.61 -22.49
N GLN A 309 -21.37 1.38 -23.38
CA GLN A 309 -21.64 0.71 -24.68
C GLN A 309 -21.56 -0.82 -24.62
N GLY A 310 -20.68 -1.42 -23.82
CA GLY A 310 -20.43 -2.87 -23.90
C GLY A 310 -21.65 -3.75 -23.61
N LEU A 311 -22.51 -3.35 -22.67
CA LEU A 311 -23.76 -4.08 -22.38
C LEU A 311 -24.78 -3.93 -23.52
N GLY A 312 -24.89 -2.71 -24.08
CA GLY A 312 -25.80 -2.39 -25.17
C GLY A 312 -25.40 -3.07 -26.48
N GLU A 313 -24.10 -3.16 -26.76
CA GLU A 313 -23.56 -3.89 -27.92
C GLU A 313 -23.81 -5.39 -27.82
N VAL A 314 -23.60 -5.99 -26.64
CA VAL A 314 -23.91 -7.40 -26.38
C VAL A 314 -25.39 -7.69 -26.60
N VAL A 315 -26.27 -6.82 -26.11
CA VAL A 315 -27.73 -6.97 -26.28
C VAL A 315 -28.16 -6.73 -27.73
N ALA A 316 -27.55 -5.75 -28.41
CA ALA A 316 -27.80 -5.49 -29.83
C ALA A 316 -27.39 -6.68 -30.70
N ASP A 317 -26.27 -7.34 -30.39
CA ASP A 317 -25.84 -8.58 -31.03
C ASP A 317 -26.88 -9.70 -30.84
N TRP A 318 -27.36 -9.91 -29.61
CA TRP A 318 -28.42 -10.88 -29.35
C TRP A 318 -29.69 -10.58 -30.15
N ASN A 319 -30.09 -9.30 -30.18
CA ASN A 319 -31.28 -8.84 -30.87
C ASN A 319 -31.16 -8.99 -32.39
N GLY A 320 -29.96 -8.85 -32.96
CA GLY A 320 -29.72 -9.03 -34.39
C GLY A 320 -29.60 -10.50 -34.83
N ASN A 321 -29.05 -11.36 -33.97
CA ASN A 321 -28.54 -12.68 -34.40
C ASN A 321 -29.28 -13.89 -33.81
N VAL A 322 -30.15 -13.70 -32.80
CA VAL A 322 -30.84 -14.82 -32.14
C VAL A 322 -32.30 -14.95 -32.62
N HIS A 323 -32.62 -16.10 -33.22
CA HIS A 323 -33.99 -16.42 -33.64
C HIS A 323 -34.97 -16.45 -32.46
N TRP A 324 -36.22 -16.00 -32.67
CA TRP A 324 -37.19 -15.76 -31.60
C TRP A 324 -37.46 -16.97 -30.68
N SER A 325 -37.47 -18.18 -31.22
CA SER A 325 -37.72 -19.40 -30.44
C SER A 325 -36.55 -19.72 -29.50
N THR A 326 -35.33 -19.45 -29.95
CA THR A 326 -34.09 -19.56 -29.17
C THR A 326 -34.01 -18.44 -28.14
N TYR A 327 -34.30 -17.19 -28.53
CA TYR A 327 -34.34 -16.02 -27.65
C TYR A 327 -35.24 -16.28 -26.43
N ARG A 328 -36.46 -16.77 -26.70
CA ARG A 328 -37.42 -17.13 -25.65
C ARG A 328 -36.95 -18.31 -24.81
N ALA A 329 -36.29 -19.30 -25.41
CA ALA A 329 -35.75 -20.45 -24.70
C ALA A 329 -34.59 -20.09 -23.75
N ILE A 330 -33.78 -19.09 -24.11
CA ILE A 330 -32.72 -18.52 -23.27
C ILE A 330 -33.34 -17.76 -22.09
N CYS A 331 -34.32 -16.88 -22.37
CA CYS A 331 -35.02 -16.13 -21.32
C CYS A 331 -35.75 -17.05 -20.32
N ARG A 332 -36.38 -18.13 -20.78
CA ARG A 332 -37.03 -19.13 -19.89
C ARG A 332 -36.07 -19.87 -18.96
N ARG A 333 -34.77 -19.81 -19.23
CA ARG A 333 -33.72 -20.52 -18.50
C ARG A 333 -32.70 -19.54 -17.95
N SER A 334 -33.15 -18.35 -17.57
CA SER A 334 -32.35 -17.36 -16.87
C SER A 334 -31.05 -17.01 -17.60
N GLY A 335 -31.11 -16.89 -18.93
CA GLY A 335 -29.96 -16.50 -19.75
C GLY A 335 -29.02 -17.64 -20.16
N VAL A 336 -29.35 -18.91 -19.87
CA VAL A 336 -28.49 -20.07 -20.19
C VAL A 336 -29.25 -21.14 -20.98
N TRP A 337 -28.84 -21.37 -22.24
CA TRP A 337 -29.44 -22.42 -23.06
C TRP A 337 -28.51 -22.91 -24.17
N LYS A 338 -28.25 -24.23 -24.22
CA LYS A 338 -27.28 -24.85 -25.14
C LYS A 338 -25.92 -24.15 -25.04
N ASP A 339 -25.40 -23.65 -26.15
CA ASP A 339 -24.13 -22.93 -26.22
C ASP A 339 -24.25 -21.44 -25.85
N TYR A 340 -25.47 -20.94 -25.59
CA TYR A 340 -25.71 -19.55 -25.20
C TYR A 340 -25.61 -19.38 -23.67
N ASN A 341 -24.80 -18.42 -23.25
CA ASN A 341 -24.74 -17.96 -21.87
C ASN A 341 -24.66 -16.42 -21.83
N TRP A 342 -25.84 -15.79 -21.89
CA TRP A 342 -25.98 -14.34 -21.92
C TRP A 342 -25.42 -13.67 -20.66
N ASN A 343 -25.47 -14.35 -19.52
CA ASN A 343 -24.86 -13.84 -18.28
C ASN A 343 -23.33 -13.76 -18.39
N ARG A 344 -22.71 -14.72 -19.09
CA ARG A 344 -21.27 -14.72 -19.37
C ARG A 344 -20.90 -13.69 -20.44
N ASP A 345 -21.72 -13.54 -21.46
CA ASP A 345 -21.51 -12.55 -22.53
C ASP A 345 -21.54 -11.13 -21.96
N VAL A 346 -22.46 -10.85 -21.03
CA VAL A 346 -22.53 -9.59 -20.27
C VAL A 346 -21.36 -9.44 -19.29
N ALA A 347 -20.90 -10.52 -18.67
CA ALA A 347 -19.72 -10.48 -17.81
C ALA A 347 -18.42 -10.24 -18.59
N HIS A 348 -18.36 -10.62 -19.87
CA HIS A 348 -17.12 -10.65 -20.63
C HIS A 348 -16.45 -9.27 -20.76
N PRO A 349 -17.14 -8.17 -21.10
CA PRO A 349 -16.54 -6.83 -21.10
C PRO A 349 -15.92 -6.45 -19.75
N MET A 350 -16.57 -6.79 -18.63
CA MET A 350 -16.06 -6.52 -17.29
C MET A 350 -14.83 -7.38 -16.96
N LEU A 351 -14.82 -8.64 -17.39
CA LEU A 351 -13.72 -9.57 -17.16
C LEU A 351 -12.51 -9.23 -18.04
N GLU A 352 -12.73 -8.86 -19.31
CA GLU A 352 -11.71 -8.33 -20.19
C GLU A 352 -11.10 -7.05 -19.61
N TYR A 353 -11.94 -6.20 -18.99
CA TYR A 353 -11.49 -4.97 -18.38
C TYR A 353 -10.38 -5.22 -17.34
N ILE A 354 -10.63 -6.16 -16.44
CA ILE A 354 -9.74 -6.42 -15.31
C ILE A 354 -8.63 -7.43 -15.64
N ARG A 355 -8.69 -8.09 -16.81
CA ARG A 355 -7.85 -9.24 -17.16
C ARG A 355 -6.35 -9.01 -16.91
N SER A 356 -5.79 -7.92 -17.42
CA SER A 356 -4.36 -7.62 -17.30
C SER A 356 -3.93 -7.41 -15.85
N TYR A 357 -4.68 -6.60 -15.10
CA TYR A 357 -4.47 -6.36 -13.67
C TYR A 357 -4.63 -7.64 -12.85
N TRP A 358 -5.61 -8.46 -13.20
CA TRP A 358 -5.89 -9.72 -12.53
C TRP A 358 -4.77 -10.74 -12.73
N ILE A 359 -4.29 -10.90 -13.96
CA ILE A 359 -3.14 -11.76 -14.28
C ILE A 359 -1.92 -11.27 -13.53
N ARG A 360 -1.65 -9.96 -13.53
CA ARG A 360 -0.51 -9.39 -12.80
C ARG A 360 -0.60 -9.66 -11.30
N ALA A 361 -1.73 -9.35 -10.67
CA ALA A 361 -1.91 -9.51 -9.22
C ALA A 361 -1.81 -10.97 -8.78
N PHE A 362 -2.53 -11.89 -9.42
CA PHE A 362 -2.69 -13.27 -8.94
C PHE A 362 -1.74 -14.30 -9.56
N ASN A 363 -1.20 -14.03 -10.75
CA ASN A 363 -0.27 -14.97 -11.41
C ASN A 363 1.20 -14.52 -11.34
N LYS A 364 1.47 -13.25 -11.01
CA LYS A 364 2.84 -12.74 -10.90
C LYS A 364 3.16 -12.22 -9.51
N GLU A 365 2.43 -11.23 -9.03
CA GLU A 365 2.77 -10.54 -7.77
C GLU A 365 2.46 -11.39 -6.53
N THR A 366 1.31 -12.08 -6.50
CA THR A 366 0.95 -12.93 -5.36
C THR A 366 1.98 -14.05 -5.15
N PRO A 367 2.30 -14.92 -6.14
CA PRO A 367 3.31 -15.96 -5.95
C PRO A 367 4.67 -15.41 -5.50
N LEU A 368 5.09 -14.28 -6.08
CA LEU A 368 6.35 -13.63 -5.72
C LEU A 368 6.38 -13.20 -4.24
N HIS A 369 5.32 -12.57 -3.73
CA HIS A 369 5.27 -12.15 -2.33
C HIS A 369 5.25 -13.34 -1.36
N PHE A 370 4.57 -14.45 -1.71
CA PHE A 370 4.60 -15.69 -0.92
C PHE A 370 6.00 -16.33 -0.89
N GLN A 371 6.72 -16.29 -2.03
CA GLN A 371 8.10 -16.76 -2.11
C GLN A 371 9.04 -15.90 -1.26
N ILE A 372 8.93 -14.56 -1.36
CA ILE A 372 9.72 -13.61 -0.54
C ILE A 372 9.43 -13.83 0.94
N PHE A 373 8.17 -13.99 1.33
CA PHE A 373 7.77 -14.29 2.70
C PHE A 373 8.45 -15.55 3.23
N SER A 374 8.40 -16.65 2.46
CA SER A 374 9.03 -17.93 2.84
C SER A 374 10.55 -17.80 3.01
N LEU A 375 11.20 -17.04 2.13
CA LEU A 375 12.65 -16.77 2.21
C LEU A 375 12.98 -15.93 3.46
N ASN A 376 12.23 -14.86 3.70
CA ASN A 376 12.44 -13.98 4.85
C ASN A 376 12.18 -14.71 6.17
N ALA A 377 11.13 -15.52 6.25
CA ALA A 377 10.84 -16.33 7.42
C ALA A 377 12.00 -17.28 7.76
N LYS A 378 12.55 -17.95 6.74
CA LYS A 378 13.73 -18.80 6.92
C LYS A 378 14.94 -18.00 7.42
N THR A 379 15.22 -16.84 6.82
CA THR A 379 16.33 -15.97 7.24
C THR A 379 16.17 -15.51 8.69
N CYS A 380 14.96 -15.10 9.10
CA CYS A 380 14.67 -14.72 10.48
C CYS A 380 14.92 -15.88 11.46
N LEU A 381 14.50 -17.09 11.10
CA LEU A 381 14.73 -18.30 11.89
C LEU A 381 16.23 -18.62 12.01
N ASP A 382 17.00 -18.48 10.93
CA ASP A 382 18.45 -18.70 10.94
C ASP A 382 19.19 -17.65 11.81
N ILE A 383 18.77 -16.38 11.75
CA ILE A 383 19.30 -15.31 12.61
C ILE A 383 18.97 -15.60 14.08
N PHE A 384 17.72 -15.94 14.38
CA PHE A 384 17.29 -16.33 15.73
C PHE A 384 18.15 -17.48 16.28
N HIS A 385 18.35 -18.53 15.50
CA HIS A 385 19.16 -19.68 15.90
C HIS A 385 20.60 -19.28 16.21
N LYS A 386 21.24 -18.50 15.34
CA LYS A 386 22.61 -18.01 15.57
C LYS A 386 22.71 -17.25 16.89
N ASN A 387 21.79 -16.32 17.13
CA ASN A 387 21.78 -15.50 18.35
C ASN A 387 21.48 -16.33 19.60
N ALA A 388 20.54 -17.27 19.52
CA ALA A 388 20.18 -18.13 20.66
C ALA A 388 21.35 -19.06 21.06
N VAL A 389 22.06 -19.62 20.07
CA VAL A 389 23.23 -20.47 20.31
C VAL A 389 24.42 -19.66 20.82
N SER A 390 24.66 -18.44 20.30
CA SER A 390 25.78 -17.60 20.76
C SER A 390 25.61 -17.05 22.17
N THR A 391 24.37 -16.97 22.66
CA THR A 391 24.04 -16.48 24.01
C THR A 391 24.06 -17.60 25.06
N ALA A 392 24.00 -18.85 24.62
CA ALA A 392 23.99 -20.01 25.51
C ALA A 392 25.40 -20.33 26.06
N ASP A 393 25.44 -21.00 27.21
CA ASP A 393 26.67 -21.60 27.75
C ASP A 393 27.31 -22.55 26.72
N GLU A 394 28.64 -22.48 26.58
CA GLU A 394 29.39 -23.14 25.49
C GLU A 394 29.18 -24.67 25.47
N SER A 395 29.11 -25.30 26.63
CA SER A 395 28.88 -26.76 26.74
C SER A 395 27.44 -27.15 26.37
N ILE A 396 26.46 -26.39 26.86
CA ILE A 396 25.03 -26.60 26.55
C ILE A 396 24.76 -26.38 25.06
N ALA A 397 25.37 -25.33 24.49
CA ALA A 397 25.30 -25.01 23.08
C ALA A 397 25.88 -26.15 22.22
N GLN A 398 27.07 -26.65 22.54
CA GLN A 398 27.72 -27.74 21.79
C GLN A 398 26.87 -29.01 21.77
N GLN A 399 26.27 -29.39 22.90
CA GLN A 399 25.43 -30.59 23.00
C GLN A 399 24.13 -30.47 22.20
N ASN A 400 23.49 -29.30 22.21
CA ASN A 400 22.12 -29.15 21.69
C ASN A 400 22.03 -28.56 20.27
N ASN A 401 23.08 -27.89 19.78
CA ASN A 401 23.05 -27.14 18.51
C ASN A 401 22.62 -28.01 17.31
N ALA A 402 23.21 -29.20 17.13
CA ALA A 402 22.89 -30.08 16.02
C ALA A 402 21.42 -30.56 16.02
N LYS A 403 20.82 -30.71 17.21
CA LYS A 403 19.41 -31.07 17.37
C LYS A 403 18.51 -29.88 17.07
N LEU A 404 18.80 -28.71 17.67
CA LEU A 404 18.03 -27.49 17.46
C LEU A 404 18.05 -27.02 16.01
N ARG A 405 19.17 -27.18 15.31
CA ARG A 405 19.28 -26.83 13.89
C ARG A 405 18.43 -27.73 12.99
N ARG A 406 18.33 -29.02 13.32
CA ARG A 406 17.42 -29.95 12.63
C ARG A 406 15.96 -29.56 12.87
N THR A 407 15.59 -29.30 14.13
CA THR A 407 14.23 -28.84 14.49
C THR A 407 13.85 -27.54 13.77
N LEU A 408 14.76 -26.56 13.73
CA LEU A 408 14.57 -25.30 13.01
C LEU A 408 14.34 -25.53 11.52
N GLY A 409 15.15 -26.39 10.89
CA GLY A 409 15.00 -26.75 9.48
C GLY A 409 13.65 -27.42 9.19
N THR A 410 13.21 -28.34 10.05
CA THR A 410 11.90 -28.99 9.93
C THR A 410 10.76 -27.98 10.09
N ALA A 411 10.86 -27.06 11.07
CA ALA A 411 9.88 -26.02 11.29
C ALA A 411 9.79 -25.05 10.09
N ALA A 412 10.92 -24.61 9.56
CA ALA A 412 11.00 -23.75 8.38
C ALA A 412 10.40 -24.42 7.13
N ASN A 413 10.73 -25.69 6.90
CA ASN A 413 10.17 -26.47 5.78
C ASN A 413 8.66 -26.69 5.92
N SER A 414 8.19 -26.96 7.15
CA SER A 414 6.76 -27.08 7.44
C SER A 414 6.01 -25.78 7.18
N LEU A 415 6.54 -24.65 7.69
CA LEU A 415 5.96 -23.32 7.45
C LEU A 415 5.88 -23.02 5.96
N LYS A 416 6.97 -23.25 5.21
CA LYS A 416 6.99 -23.09 3.75
C LYS A 416 5.89 -23.91 3.07
N HIS A 417 5.78 -25.20 3.38
CA HIS A 417 4.76 -26.06 2.78
C HIS A 417 3.33 -25.58 3.06
N GLN A 418 3.05 -25.09 4.28
CA GLN A 418 1.74 -24.55 4.63
C GLN A 418 1.44 -23.21 3.93
N VAL A 419 2.46 -22.39 3.73
CA VAL A 419 2.40 -21.13 2.97
C VAL A 419 2.12 -21.42 1.49
N ASP A 420 2.82 -22.37 0.87
CA ASP A 420 2.59 -22.82 -0.51
C ASP A 420 1.15 -23.35 -0.69
N GLY A 421 0.65 -24.13 0.27
CA GLY A 421 -0.74 -24.59 0.28
C GLY A 421 -1.76 -23.45 0.41
N THR A 422 -1.41 -22.39 1.14
CA THR A 422 -2.26 -21.20 1.30
C THR A 422 -2.28 -20.35 0.03
N GLU A 423 -1.14 -20.21 -0.67
CA GLU A 423 -1.06 -19.59 -1.99
C GLU A 423 -1.98 -20.30 -3.00
N LEU A 424 -1.92 -21.63 -3.06
CA LEU A 424 -2.76 -22.42 -3.97
C LEU A 424 -4.26 -22.24 -3.67
N SER A 425 -4.61 -22.20 -2.38
CA SER A 425 -5.98 -21.94 -1.94
C SER A 425 -6.46 -20.54 -2.36
N LEU A 426 -5.64 -19.51 -2.17
CA LEU A 426 -5.92 -18.14 -2.62
C LEU A 426 -6.16 -18.10 -4.14
N ARG A 427 -5.29 -18.76 -4.91
CA ARG A 427 -5.43 -18.84 -6.38
C ARG A 427 -6.67 -19.61 -6.83
N THR A 428 -7.19 -20.53 -6.02
CA THR A 428 -8.44 -21.25 -6.32
C THR A 428 -9.65 -20.38 -5.97
N ARG A 429 -9.63 -19.71 -4.82
CA ARG A 429 -10.72 -18.83 -4.37
C ARG A 429 -10.89 -17.61 -5.28
N GLN A 430 -9.81 -17.02 -5.78
CA GLN A 430 -9.92 -15.92 -6.76
C GLN A 430 -10.63 -16.34 -8.06
N LYS A 431 -10.44 -17.60 -8.54
CA LYS A 431 -11.18 -18.09 -9.72
C LYS A 431 -12.67 -18.19 -9.46
N THR A 432 -13.04 -18.49 -8.22
CA THR A 432 -14.44 -18.54 -7.78
C THR A 432 -15.01 -17.13 -7.69
N ALA A 433 -14.25 -16.16 -7.16
CA ALA A 433 -14.64 -14.75 -7.17
C ALA A 433 -14.90 -14.22 -8.59
N ASN A 434 -14.05 -14.59 -9.57
CA ASN A 434 -14.30 -14.26 -10.99
C ASN A 434 -15.62 -14.81 -11.54
N ARG A 435 -16.13 -15.93 -11.01
CA ARG A 435 -17.42 -16.49 -11.45
C ARG A 435 -18.61 -15.75 -10.85
N LEU A 436 -18.41 -14.96 -9.78
CA LEU A 436 -19.49 -14.19 -9.15
C LEU A 436 -20.07 -13.14 -10.09
N PHE A 437 -19.29 -12.59 -11.03
CA PHE A 437 -19.81 -11.69 -12.07
C PHE A 437 -21.03 -12.30 -12.77
N VAL A 438 -20.90 -13.54 -13.25
CA VAL A 438 -21.97 -14.26 -13.96
C VAL A 438 -23.19 -14.48 -13.05
N GLY A 439 -22.96 -14.83 -11.78
CA GLY A 439 -24.04 -15.07 -10.83
C GLY A 439 -24.83 -13.81 -10.46
N VAL A 440 -24.15 -12.69 -10.24
CA VAL A 440 -24.82 -11.41 -9.94
C VAL A 440 -25.58 -10.91 -11.15
N ILE A 441 -25.00 -11.00 -12.34
CA ILE A 441 -25.67 -10.63 -13.59
C ILE A 441 -26.95 -11.44 -13.80
N ALA A 442 -26.89 -12.76 -13.59
CA ALA A 442 -28.05 -13.63 -13.71
C ALA A 442 -29.17 -13.22 -12.76
N ALA A 443 -28.84 -12.93 -11.50
CA ALA A 443 -29.81 -12.51 -10.49
C ALA A 443 -30.46 -11.15 -10.84
N GLU A 444 -29.69 -10.20 -11.34
CA GLU A 444 -30.22 -8.87 -11.70
C GLU A 444 -31.07 -8.89 -12.98
N LEU A 445 -30.72 -9.73 -13.96
CA LEU A 445 -31.47 -9.87 -15.22
C LEU A 445 -32.68 -10.81 -15.12
N GLU A 446 -32.84 -11.56 -14.02
CA GLU A 446 -33.89 -12.57 -13.86
C GLU A 446 -35.30 -12.00 -14.10
N GLY A 447 -35.58 -10.80 -13.58
CA GLY A 447 -36.87 -10.13 -13.80
C GLY A 447 -37.13 -9.82 -15.28
N THR A 448 -36.09 -9.43 -16.01
CA THR A 448 -36.16 -9.12 -17.45
C THR A 448 -36.30 -10.39 -18.28
N PHE A 449 -35.55 -11.45 -17.94
CA PHE A 449 -35.71 -12.77 -18.54
C PHE A 449 -37.13 -13.31 -18.37
N TRP A 450 -37.70 -13.19 -17.17
CA TRP A 450 -39.08 -13.62 -16.90
C TRP A 450 -40.10 -12.85 -17.75
N ARG A 451 -39.96 -11.53 -17.88
CA ARG A 451 -40.85 -10.69 -18.71
C ARG A 451 -40.76 -11.09 -20.19
N CYS A 452 -39.54 -11.23 -20.72
CA CYS A 452 -39.31 -11.68 -22.09
C CYS A 452 -39.87 -13.09 -22.34
N ALA A 453 -39.72 -14.01 -21.39
CA ALA A 453 -40.23 -15.38 -21.52
C ALA A 453 -41.77 -15.46 -21.64
N ASN A 454 -42.46 -14.53 -20.98
CA ASN A 454 -43.92 -14.45 -20.92
C ASN A 454 -44.56 -13.62 -22.04
N GLU A 455 -43.76 -12.95 -22.89
CA GLU A 455 -44.28 -12.28 -24.08
C GLU A 455 -44.97 -13.28 -25.03
N ALA A 456 -46.10 -12.84 -25.60
CA ALA A 456 -46.94 -13.64 -26.50
C ALA A 456 -47.61 -12.78 -27.58
N GLY A 457 -48.05 -13.41 -28.66
CA GLY A 457 -48.80 -12.77 -29.75
C GLY A 457 -47.94 -12.16 -30.85
N THR A 458 -48.59 -11.55 -31.84
CA THR A 458 -47.94 -10.94 -33.00
C THR A 458 -46.96 -9.84 -32.56
N GLY A 459 -45.76 -9.83 -33.14
CA GLY A 459 -44.71 -8.87 -32.80
C GLY A 459 -43.96 -9.14 -31.49
N MET A 460 -44.12 -10.32 -30.88
CA MET A 460 -43.47 -10.66 -29.60
C MET A 460 -41.95 -10.50 -29.61
N LEU A 461 -41.26 -10.84 -30.71
CA LEU A 461 -39.81 -10.72 -30.79
C LEU A 461 -39.36 -9.26 -30.60
N LYS A 462 -39.98 -8.33 -31.33
CA LYS A 462 -39.69 -6.90 -31.19
C LYS A 462 -39.95 -6.39 -29.77
N ARG A 463 -41.00 -6.89 -29.11
CA ARG A 463 -41.28 -6.54 -27.70
C ARG A 463 -40.24 -7.10 -26.74
N MET A 464 -39.83 -8.37 -26.90
CA MET A 464 -38.75 -8.96 -26.09
C MET A 464 -37.43 -8.19 -26.25
N GLN A 465 -37.08 -7.85 -27.50
CA GLN A 465 -35.87 -7.08 -27.82
C GLN A 465 -35.90 -5.68 -27.17
N ALA A 466 -37.02 -4.97 -27.31
CA ALA A 466 -37.21 -3.65 -26.69
C ALA A 466 -37.22 -3.68 -25.16
N LEU A 467 -37.71 -4.78 -24.55
CA LEU A 467 -37.64 -4.99 -23.11
C LEU A 467 -36.18 -5.13 -22.64
N MET A 468 -35.38 -5.92 -23.36
CA MET A 468 -33.97 -6.13 -23.04
C MET A 468 -33.14 -4.85 -23.21
N GLU A 469 -33.35 -4.11 -24.30
CA GLU A 469 -32.68 -2.82 -24.56
C GLU A 469 -32.99 -1.80 -23.46
N ARG A 470 -34.28 -1.63 -23.14
CA ARG A 470 -34.71 -0.69 -22.09
C ARG A 470 -34.13 -1.04 -20.73
N ASP A 471 -34.10 -2.32 -20.37
CA ASP A 471 -33.58 -2.75 -19.08
C ASP A 471 -32.07 -2.51 -18.97
N VAL A 472 -31.33 -2.74 -20.06
CA VAL A 472 -29.90 -2.46 -20.13
C VAL A 472 -29.59 -0.96 -20.08
N GLU A 473 -30.41 -0.13 -20.71
CA GLU A 473 -30.29 1.34 -20.64
C GLU A 473 -30.53 1.86 -19.21
N LEU A 474 -31.55 1.34 -18.51
CA LEU A 474 -31.95 1.81 -17.19
C LEU A 474 -31.10 1.20 -16.06
N ASN A 475 -30.87 -0.11 -16.11
CA ASN A 475 -30.29 -0.89 -15.01
C ASN A 475 -28.86 -1.36 -15.29
N GLY A 476 -28.33 -1.19 -16.50
CA GLY A 476 -26.99 -1.67 -16.85
C GLY A 476 -25.87 -1.11 -15.95
N ALA A 477 -25.99 0.16 -15.54
CA ALA A 477 -25.04 0.76 -14.59
C ALA A 477 -25.09 0.10 -13.21
N GLU A 478 -26.28 -0.24 -12.74
CA GLU A 478 -26.49 -0.87 -11.45
C GLU A 478 -26.04 -2.34 -11.44
N ILE A 479 -26.33 -3.10 -12.50
CA ILE A 479 -25.84 -4.47 -12.71
C ILE A 479 -24.31 -4.51 -12.58
N ARG A 480 -23.62 -3.58 -13.25
CA ARG A 480 -22.15 -3.48 -13.19
C ARG A 480 -21.68 -3.10 -11.79
N ARG A 481 -22.30 -2.10 -11.16
CA ARG A 481 -21.94 -1.62 -9.83
C ARG A 481 -22.04 -2.74 -8.80
N LYS A 482 -23.19 -3.43 -8.75
CA LYS A 482 -23.43 -4.56 -7.84
C LYS A 482 -22.48 -5.73 -8.11
N SER A 483 -22.26 -6.07 -9.39
CA SER A 483 -21.33 -7.14 -9.75
C SER A 483 -19.90 -6.85 -9.32
N ALA A 484 -19.41 -5.61 -9.56
CA ALA A 484 -18.08 -5.19 -9.14
C ALA A 484 -17.96 -5.14 -7.61
N GLN A 485 -18.98 -4.60 -6.92
CA GLN A 485 -19.02 -4.54 -5.46
C GLN A 485 -18.92 -5.95 -4.84
N ARG A 486 -19.77 -6.89 -5.28
CA ARG A 486 -19.81 -8.25 -4.71
C ARG A 486 -18.48 -9.00 -4.89
N VAL A 487 -17.83 -8.82 -6.04
CA VAL A 487 -16.51 -9.39 -6.31
C VAL A 487 -15.44 -8.73 -5.44
N SER A 488 -15.48 -7.41 -5.27
CA SER A 488 -14.55 -6.68 -4.40
C SER A 488 -14.67 -7.15 -2.95
N GLU A 489 -15.88 -7.28 -2.43
CA GLU A 489 -16.15 -7.79 -1.08
C GLU A 489 -15.60 -9.21 -0.89
N GLU A 490 -15.83 -10.10 -1.86
CA GLU A 490 -15.30 -11.45 -1.84
C GLU A 490 -13.77 -11.47 -1.84
N LEU A 491 -13.13 -10.65 -2.68
CA LEU A 491 -11.67 -10.56 -2.73
C LEU A 491 -11.09 -10.04 -1.43
N SER A 492 -11.70 -9.01 -0.84
CA SER A 492 -11.28 -8.48 0.46
C SER A 492 -11.39 -9.54 1.56
N ASP A 493 -12.48 -10.31 1.58
CA ASP A 493 -12.65 -11.42 2.52
C ASP A 493 -11.62 -12.53 2.31
N ILE A 494 -11.36 -12.93 1.06
CA ILE A 494 -10.32 -13.91 0.72
C ILE A 494 -8.95 -13.45 1.24
N LEU A 495 -8.56 -12.19 0.98
CA LEU A 495 -7.27 -11.65 1.40
C LEU A 495 -7.13 -11.62 2.92
N LYS A 496 -8.18 -11.19 3.64
CA LYS A 496 -8.19 -11.15 5.10
C LYS A 496 -8.03 -12.55 5.69
N GLN A 497 -8.78 -13.53 5.19
CA GLN A 497 -8.65 -14.91 5.65
C GLN A 497 -7.27 -15.52 5.34
N THR A 498 -6.67 -15.14 4.22
CA THR A 498 -5.29 -15.53 3.89
C THR A 498 -4.29 -14.94 4.88
N GLU A 499 -4.42 -13.66 5.21
CA GLU A 499 -3.58 -12.99 6.22
C GLU A 499 -3.71 -13.65 7.59
N ASP A 500 -4.94 -13.86 8.07
CA ASP A 500 -5.23 -14.50 9.36
C ASP A 500 -4.61 -15.90 9.44
N LYS A 501 -4.71 -16.67 8.35
CA LYS A 501 -4.12 -18.00 8.25
C LYS A 501 -2.60 -17.94 8.32
N ILE A 502 -1.95 -17.03 7.57
CA ILE A 502 -0.49 -16.85 7.61
C ILE A 502 -0.04 -16.46 9.02
N ALA A 503 -0.72 -15.51 9.65
CA ALA A 503 -0.41 -15.09 11.00
C ALA A 503 -0.54 -16.24 12.01
N CYS A 504 -1.57 -17.09 11.88
CA CYS A 504 -1.74 -18.27 12.71
C CYS A 504 -0.63 -19.30 12.52
N MET A 505 -0.22 -19.55 11.27
CA MET A 505 0.87 -20.47 10.94
C MET A 505 2.19 -20.00 11.55
N VAL A 506 2.54 -18.72 11.40
CA VAL A 506 3.76 -18.13 12.01
C VAL A 506 3.73 -18.24 13.52
N ARG A 507 2.61 -17.86 14.17
CA ARG A 507 2.47 -17.95 15.63
C ARG A 507 2.68 -19.38 16.12
N ALA A 508 2.07 -20.36 15.47
CA ALA A 508 2.23 -21.78 15.84
C ALA A 508 3.70 -22.24 15.72
N THR A 509 4.38 -21.84 14.63
CA THR A 509 5.81 -22.14 14.44
C THR A 509 6.68 -21.50 15.53
N VAL A 510 6.45 -20.22 15.85
CA VAL A 510 7.22 -19.50 16.87
C VAL A 510 7.00 -20.10 18.26
N ILE A 511 5.75 -20.43 18.63
CA ILE A 511 5.43 -21.05 19.92
C ILE A 511 6.12 -22.42 20.04
N GLY A 512 6.07 -23.23 18.99
CA GLY A 512 6.74 -24.53 18.96
C GLY A 512 8.25 -24.40 19.16
N LEU A 513 8.89 -23.51 18.40
CA LEU A 513 10.33 -23.27 18.52
C LEU A 513 10.71 -22.68 19.88
N ALA A 514 9.93 -21.74 20.43
CA ALA A 514 10.18 -21.19 21.74
C ALA A 514 10.20 -22.28 22.81
N ARG A 515 9.26 -23.23 22.76
CA ARG A 515 9.23 -24.38 23.68
C ARG A 515 10.48 -25.26 23.54
N ASP A 516 10.88 -25.56 22.31
CA ASP A 516 12.04 -26.41 22.05
C ASP A 516 13.34 -25.76 22.51
N TYR A 517 13.52 -24.45 22.27
CA TYR A 517 14.69 -23.71 22.73
C TYR A 517 14.70 -23.49 24.24
N HIS A 518 13.55 -23.23 24.86
CA HIS A 518 13.44 -23.15 26.31
C HIS A 518 13.86 -24.46 26.99
N THR A 519 13.43 -25.59 26.43
CA THR A 519 13.75 -26.92 26.95
C THR A 519 15.24 -27.26 26.74
N ALA A 520 15.82 -26.87 25.61
CA ALA A 520 17.18 -27.27 25.25
C ALA A 520 18.28 -26.33 25.77
N ILE A 521 18.00 -25.04 25.94
CA ILE A 521 19.00 -24.03 26.33
C ILE A 521 18.68 -23.47 27.72
N ILE A 522 17.49 -22.91 27.89
CA ILE A 522 17.15 -22.13 29.10
C ILE A 522 17.07 -23.04 30.34
N THR A 523 16.38 -24.17 30.24
CA THR A 523 16.17 -25.08 31.38
C THR A 523 17.50 -25.65 31.91
N PRO A 524 18.40 -26.21 31.07
CA PRO A 524 19.69 -26.69 31.55
C PRO A 524 20.59 -25.58 32.11
N GLN A 525 20.50 -24.37 31.55
CA GLN A 525 21.30 -23.24 32.02
C GLN A 525 20.86 -22.76 33.41
N ILE A 526 19.55 -22.73 33.69
CA ILE A 526 19.02 -22.43 35.03
C ILE A 526 19.48 -23.48 36.04
N ILE A 527 19.42 -24.77 35.69
CA ILE A 527 19.87 -25.86 36.57
C ILE A 527 21.36 -25.71 36.89
N LYS A 528 22.20 -25.50 35.87
CA LYS A 528 23.65 -25.31 36.03
C LYS A 528 23.98 -24.11 36.92
N LEU A 529 23.29 -22.98 36.74
CA LEU A 529 23.45 -21.80 37.58
C LEU A 529 23.05 -22.06 39.03
N SER A 530 21.96 -22.79 39.26
CA SER A 530 21.51 -23.17 40.61
C SER A 530 22.51 -24.12 41.30
N GLU A 531 23.11 -25.05 40.56
CA GLU A 531 24.17 -25.93 41.09
C GLU A 531 25.43 -25.13 41.44
N GLN A 532 25.85 -24.20 40.59
CA GLN A 532 26.98 -23.32 40.85
C GLN A 532 26.73 -22.42 42.07
N GLU A 533 25.52 -21.89 42.23
CA GLU A 533 25.16 -21.09 43.40
C GLU A 533 25.23 -21.91 44.69
N MET A 534 24.72 -23.15 44.66
CA MET A 534 24.79 -24.06 45.79
C MET A 534 26.24 -24.39 46.17
N GLN A 535 27.08 -24.67 45.18
CA GLN A 535 28.51 -24.93 45.38
C GLN A 535 29.22 -23.73 46.01
N LEU A 536 28.94 -22.52 45.51
CA LEU A 536 29.53 -21.30 46.05
C LEU A 536 29.12 -21.04 47.51
N LYS A 537 27.84 -21.28 47.86
CA LYS A 537 27.36 -21.20 49.25
C LYS A 537 28.10 -22.17 50.16
N LEU A 538 28.38 -23.38 49.68
CA LEU A 538 29.12 -24.40 50.40
C LEU A 538 30.58 -23.97 50.65
N GLU A 539 31.23 -23.43 49.63
CA GLU A 539 32.60 -22.91 49.73
C GLU A 539 32.70 -21.71 50.68
N VAL A 540 31.74 -20.78 50.63
CA VAL A 540 31.66 -19.65 51.58
C VAL A 540 31.46 -20.15 53.01
N ALA A 541 30.57 -21.11 53.24
CA ALA A 541 30.35 -21.70 54.55
C ALA A 541 31.63 -22.38 55.08
N GLU A 542 32.37 -23.09 54.22
CA GLU A 542 33.65 -23.69 54.61
C GLU A 542 34.73 -22.64 54.90
N ALA A 543 34.80 -21.58 54.09
CA ALA A 543 35.72 -20.47 54.33
C ALA A 543 35.43 -19.75 55.66
N LEU A 544 34.14 -19.52 55.97
CA LEU A 544 33.70 -18.98 57.26
C LEU A 544 34.06 -19.92 58.42
N ARG A 545 33.87 -21.25 58.25
CA ARG A 545 34.28 -22.25 59.25
C ARG A 545 35.79 -22.22 59.49
N LYS A 546 36.60 -22.18 58.43
CA LYS A 546 38.08 -22.09 58.54
C LYS A 546 38.51 -20.76 59.19
N ALA A 547 37.87 -19.65 58.84
CA ALA A 547 38.14 -18.36 59.47
C ALA A 547 37.77 -18.34 60.96
N GLY A 548 36.64 -18.93 61.34
CA GLY A 548 36.24 -19.09 62.75
C GLY A 548 37.21 -19.96 63.56
N GLN A 549 37.77 -21.02 62.95
CA GLN A 549 38.81 -21.84 63.56
C GLN A 549 40.15 -21.10 63.72
N HIS A 550 40.53 -20.26 62.74
CA HIS A 550 41.73 -19.41 62.80
C HIS A 550 41.62 -18.26 63.81
N LEU A 551 40.40 -17.80 64.10
CA LEU A 551 40.13 -16.72 65.04
C LEU A 551 40.07 -17.16 66.51
N VAL A 552 40.25 -18.46 66.83
CA VAL A 552 40.17 -19.01 68.19
C VAL A 552 38.98 -18.43 68.97
N LEU A 553 37.77 -18.73 68.52
CA LEU A 553 36.55 -18.44 69.28
C LEU A 553 36.30 -19.44 70.43
N ASP A 554 37.28 -20.28 70.77
CA ASP A 554 37.23 -21.26 71.87
C ASP A 554 37.73 -20.72 73.23
N GLN A 555 37.87 -19.39 73.40
CA GLN A 555 38.24 -18.78 74.70
C GLN A 555 37.36 -17.63 75.20
N LEU A 556 36.09 -17.57 74.78
CA LEU A 556 35.12 -16.75 75.52
C LEU A 556 33.88 -17.59 75.83
N ASP A 557 34.02 -18.27 76.97
CA ASP A 557 32.95 -18.83 77.77
C ASP A 557 31.92 -17.72 78.08
N LEU A 558 30.82 -17.70 77.33
CA LEU A 558 29.60 -16.99 77.70
C LEU A 558 28.45 -17.97 77.67
N ASN A 559 28.32 -18.67 78.79
CA ASN A 559 27.08 -19.30 79.22
C ASN A 559 25.93 -18.28 79.17
N VAL A 560 24.96 -18.51 78.29
CA VAL A 560 23.54 -18.36 78.63
C VAL A 560 22.80 -19.54 78.03
N GLU A 561 22.25 -20.35 78.93
CA GLU A 561 21.47 -21.57 78.70
C GLU A 561 20.12 -21.32 78.02
N ASP A 562 19.73 -22.38 77.29
CA ASP A 562 18.41 -23.01 77.18
C ASP A 562 17.22 -22.41 76.41
N GLY A 563 16.77 -23.23 75.45
CA GLY A 563 15.49 -23.10 74.75
C GLY A 563 15.26 -24.07 73.57
N LEU A 564 15.43 -25.38 73.82
CA LEU A 564 14.86 -26.57 73.12
C LEU A 564 13.53 -26.31 72.34
N ALA A 565 13.13 -26.99 71.26
CA ALA A 565 13.55 -28.23 70.59
C ALA A 565 12.91 -28.32 69.20
N ALA A 566 13.53 -29.10 68.33
CA ALA A 566 12.97 -29.59 67.07
C ALA A 566 12.00 -30.77 67.31
N THR A 567 10.97 -30.91 66.47
CA THR A 567 10.54 -32.24 65.99
C THR A 567 9.96 -32.17 64.58
N SER A 568 10.39 -33.15 63.79
CA SER A 568 10.05 -33.47 62.42
C SER A 568 8.81 -34.39 62.29
N ASN A 569 8.24 -34.37 61.09
CA ASN A 569 7.63 -35.48 60.34
C ASN A 569 6.12 -35.80 60.42
N ASP A 570 5.54 -35.73 59.20
CA ASP A 570 4.81 -36.76 58.46
C ASP A 570 3.26 -36.88 58.50
N THR A 571 2.72 -36.61 57.29
CA THR A 571 1.68 -37.34 56.51
C THR A 571 0.17 -37.26 56.83
N GLN A 572 -0.55 -36.95 55.73
CA GLN A 572 -1.83 -37.52 55.22
C GLN A 572 -3.21 -36.96 55.65
N ALA A 573 -3.89 -36.40 54.63
CA ALA A 573 -5.23 -36.75 54.09
C ALA A 573 -6.55 -36.25 54.73
N ALA A 574 -7.32 -35.47 53.93
CA ALA A 574 -8.77 -35.55 53.62
C ALA A 574 -9.14 -34.30 52.78
N VAL A 575 -9.50 -34.32 51.48
CA VAL A 575 -10.72 -34.80 50.80
C VAL A 575 -12.03 -34.26 51.39
N GLU A 576 -12.67 -33.33 50.66
CA GLU A 576 -14.13 -33.16 50.49
C GLU A 576 -14.34 -32.16 49.32
N THR A 577 -14.57 -32.62 48.08
CA THR A 577 -15.86 -32.89 47.39
C THR A 577 -16.79 -31.69 47.22
N GLY A 578 -17.18 -31.41 45.97
CA GLY A 578 -18.15 -30.38 45.57
C GLY A 578 -19.61 -30.67 45.98
N PRO A 579 -20.60 -29.98 45.36
CA PRO A 579 -21.06 -30.49 44.07
C PRO A 579 -21.46 -29.45 43.01
N GLN A 580 -21.63 -30.00 41.80
CA GLN A 580 -22.07 -29.43 40.54
C GLN A 580 -23.51 -28.89 40.55
N ALA A 581 -23.77 -27.90 39.70
CA ALA A 581 -24.74 -27.98 38.60
C ALA A 581 -24.18 -27.23 37.39
#